data_AF-A0A2H6LJJ0-F1
#
_entry.id   AF-A0A2H6LJJ0-F1
#
_cell.length_a   1.000
_cell.length_b   1.000
_cell.length_c   1.000
_cell.angle_alpha   90.00
_cell.angle_beta   90.00
_cell.angle_gamma   90.00
#
_symmetry.space_group_name_H-M   'P 1'
#
loop_
_entity.id
_entity.type
_entity.pdbx_description
1 polymer ?
#
loop_
_entity_poly.entity_id
_entity_poly.type
_entity_poly.pdbx_seq_one_letter_code
_entity_poly.pdbx_strand_id
1 'polypeptide(L)' 'MSDRPSIYISVDSQSEIAIKKIVDKIISSGKLSRQDHTLLLSQAFADGLINDRVRRQVNRILDQIQTGQLKLIDW' A
#
# COMPACT_ATOMS: atom_id res chain seq x y z
N MET A 1 -33.91 -17.12 -5.43
CA MET A 1 -32.82 -17.59 -4.57
C MET A 1 -31.93 -16.39 -4.30
N SER A 2 -31.71 -16.06 -3.04
CA SER A 2 -31.30 -14.73 -2.57
C SER A 2 -29.87 -14.32 -2.96
N ASP A 3 -29.75 -13.12 -3.54
CA ASP A 3 -28.52 -12.32 -3.50
C ASP A 3 -28.18 -12.03 -2.04
N ARG A 4 -27.16 -12.71 -1.51
CA ARG A 4 -26.57 -12.35 -0.22
C ARG A 4 -25.61 -11.20 -0.46
N PRO A 5 -25.79 -10.02 0.16
CA PRO A 5 -24.74 -9.02 0.14
C PRO A 5 -23.55 -9.63 0.88
N SER A 6 -22.45 -9.85 0.16
CA SER A 6 -21.20 -10.32 0.73
C SER A 6 -20.64 -9.18 1.59
N ILE A 7 -21.05 -9.14 2.86
CA ILE A 7 -20.46 -8.25 3.85
C ILE A 7 -19.08 -8.85 4.20
N TYR A 8 -18.12 -8.72 3.28
CA TYR A 8 -16.71 -8.89 3.62
C TYR A 8 -16.33 -7.71 4.51
N ILE A 9 -16.59 -7.86 5.81
CA ILE A 9 -15.88 -7.08 6.83
C ILE A 9 -14.44 -7.59 6.72
N SER A 10 -13.63 -6.91 5.91
CA SER A 10 -12.18 -7.10 5.95
C SER A 10 -11.76 -6.59 7.32
N VAL A 11 -11.56 -7.49 8.27
CA VAL A 11 -10.83 -7.14 9.49
C VAL A 11 -9.42 -6.84 9.00
N ASP A 12 -9.10 -5.56 8.83
CA ASP A 12 -7.80 -5.17 8.30
C ASP A 12 -6.72 -5.74 9.24
N SER A 13 -5.76 -6.48 8.69
CA SER A 13 -4.65 -6.99 9.50
C SER A 13 -3.80 -5.83 9.99
N GLN A 14 -3.06 -6.03 11.09
CA GLN A 14 -2.16 -5.00 11.61
C GLN A 14 -1.15 -4.54 10.54
N SER A 15 -0.71 -5.47 9.69
CA SER A 15 0.17 -5.20 8.56
C SER A 15 -0.52 -4.37 7.47
N GLU A 16 -1.79 -4.62 7.16
CA GLU A 16 -2.56 -3.80 6.21
C GLU A 16 -2.72 -2.36 6.70
N ILE A 17 -2.99 -2.18 7.99
CA ILE A 17 -3.07 -0.84 8.61
C ILE A 17 -1.72 -0.13 8.53
N ALA A 18 -0.62 -0.84 8.82
CA ALA A 18 0.72 -0.29 8.74
C ALA A 18 1.09 0.13 7.31
N ILE A 19 0.85 -0.74 6.32
CA ILE A 19 1.09 -0.47 4.90
C ILE A 19 0.30 0.75 4.44
N LYS A 20 -1.00 0.81 4.79
CA LYS A 20 -1.84 1.95 4.43
C LYS A 20 -1.28 3.27 4.97
N LYS A 21 -0.82 3.30 6.23
CA LYS A 21 -0.21 4.51 6.83
C LYS A 21 1.05 4.95 6.08
N ILE A 22 1.90 4.00 5.70
CA ILE A 22 3.13 4.27 4.94
C ILE A 22 2.78 4.83 3.56
N VAL A 23 1.82 4.20 2.87
CA VAL A 23 1.36 4.65 1.54
C VAL A 23 0.76 6.04 1.61
N ASP A 24 -0.12 6.32 2.58
CA ASP A 24 -0.73 7.65 2.74
C ASP A 24 0.34 8.73 3.02
N LYS A 25 1.39 8.42 3.80
CA LYS A 25 2.55 9.31 3.99
C LYS A 25 3.30 9.57 2.68
N ILE A 26 3.60 8.52 1.90
CA ILE A 26 4.30 8.63 0.61
C ILE A 26 3.50 9.53 -0.35
N ILE A 27 2.21 9.22 -0.51
CA ILE A 27 1.31 9.95 -1.41
C ILE A 27 1.16 11.41 -0.99
N SER A 28 0.90 11.68 0.29
CA SER A 28 0.73 13.06 0.79
C SER A 28 2.01 13.89 0.65
N SER A 29 3.18 13.27 0.80
CA SER A 29 4.45 13.96 0.64
C SER A 29 4.85 14.17 -0.83
N GLY A 30 4.25 13.42 -1.77
CA GLY A 30 4.64 13.38 -3.17
C GLY A 30 6.05 12.84 -3.40
N LYS A 31 6.64 12.18 -2.39
CA LYS A 31 8.02 11.73 -2.38
C LYS A 31 8.09 10.29 -1.88
N LEU A 32 8.96 9.50 -2.49
CA LEU A 32 9.31 8.17 -2.03
C LEU A 32 10.81 8.10 -1.78
N SER A 33 11.18 8.05 -0.50
CA SER A 33 12.56 7.83 -0.11
C SER A 33 12.93 6.34 -0.12
N ARG A 34 14.23 6.04 -0.19
CA ARG A 34 14.73 4.67 -0.02
C ARG A 34 14.32 4.05 1.32
N GLN A 35 14.20 4.85 2.37
CA GLN A 35 13.72 4.40 3.68
C GLN A 35 12.24 4.02 3.64
N ASP A 36 11.39 4.87 3.04
CA ASP A 36 9.96 4.60 2.88
C ASP A 36 9.73 3.34 2.04
N HIS A 37 10.50 3.17 0.96
CA HIS A 37 10.46 1.97 0.13
C HIS A 37 10.86 0.71 0.93
N THR A 38 11.96 0.76 1.68
CA THR A 38 12.42 -0.37 2.51
C THR A 38 11.40 -0.74 3.56
N LEU A 39 10.81 0.26 4.22
CA LEU A 39 9.76 0.05 5.23
C LEU A 39 8.49 -0.55 4.60
N LEU A 40 8.07 -0.05 3.43
CA LEU A 40 6.92 -0.58 2.70
C LEU A 40 7.11 -2.05 2.35
N LEU A 41 8.27 -2.42 1.80
CA LEU A 41 8.57 -3.82 1.46
C LEU A 41 8.66 -4.70 2.72
N SER A 42 9.33 -4.22 3.77
CA SER A 42 9.38 -4.93 5.07
C SER A 42 8.00 -5.29 5.57
N GLN A 43 7.04 -4.37 5.51
CA GLN A 43 5.67 -4.61 5.99
C GLN A 43 4.86 -5.46 5.00
N ALA A 44 5.03 -5.25 3.69
CA ALA A 44 4.33 -6.02 2.66
C ALA A 44 4.72 -7.51 2.65
N PHE A 45 5.95 -7.83 3.05
CA PHE A 45 6.44 -9.21 3.11
C PHE A 45 6.42 -9.83 4.51
N ALA A 46 6.08 -9.08 5.56
CA ALA A 46 6.10 -9.57 6.94
C ALA A 46 5.18 -10.79 7.16
N ASP A 47 4.01 -10.80 6.51
CA ASP A 47 3.00 -11.87 6.68
C ASP A 47 3.10 -12.96 5.60
N GLY A 48 4.10 -12.92 4.71
CA GLY A 48 4.32 -13.93 3.67
C GLY A 48 3.23 -14.03 2.58
N LEU A 49 2.12 -13.31 2.72
CA LEU A 49 1.00 -13.29 1.79
C LEU A 49 0.72 -11.86 1.32
N ILE A 50 1.17 -11.53 0.11
CA ILE A 50 0.70 -10.32 -0.58
C ILE A 50 -0.75 -10.56 -1.00
N ASN A 51 -1.69 -10.00 -0.24
CA ASN A 51 -3.10 -10.03 -0.58
C ASN A 51 -3.46 -8.91 -1.58
N ASP A 52 -4.68 -8.96 -2.12
CA ASP A 52 -5.13 -7.99 -3.12
C ASP A 52 -5.18 -6.56 -2.61
N ARG A 53 -5.37 -6.35 -1.30
CA ARG A 53 -5.40 -5.00 -0.71
C ARG A 53 -4.00 -4.39 -0.69
N VAL A 54 -2.99 -5.15 -0.26
CA VAL A 54 -1.58 -4.72 -0.33
C VAL A 54 -1.18 -4.45 -1.78
N ARG A 55 -1.55 -5.33 -2.71
CA ARG A 55 -1.28 -5.13 -4.15
C ARG A 55 -1.89 -3.82 -4.67
N ARG A 56 -3.13 -3.49 -4.29
CA ARG A 56 -3.77 -2.22 -4.65
C ARG A 56 -3.02 -1.00 -4.10
N GLN A 57 -2.53 -1.07 -2.86
CA GLN A 57 -1.76 0.03 -2.24
C GLN A 57 -0.42 0.25 -2.97
N VAL A 58 0.28 -0.83 -3.32
CA VAL A 58 1.53 -0.75 -4.09
C VAL A 58 1.29 -0.19 -5.48
N ASN A 59 0.27 -0.68 -6.20
CA ASN A 59 -0.08 -0.18 -7.52
C ASN A 59 -0.37 1.33 -7.50
N ARG A 60 -1.06 1.83 -6.47
CA ARG A 60 -1.31 3.26 -6.32
C ARG A 60 -0.03 4.10 -6.25
N ILE A 61 1.02 3.61 -5.60
CA ILE A 61 2.32 4.28 -5.58
C ILE A 61 2.94 4.28 -6.99
N LEU A 62 2.91 3.13 -7.68
CA LEU A 62 3.46 2.98 -9.03
C LEU A 62 2.74 3.90 -10.04
N ASP A 63 1.41 4.00 -9.94
CA ASP A 63 0.60 4.91 -10.77
C ASP A 63 1.00 6.37 -10.55
N GLN A 64 1.28 6.76 -9.30
CA GLN A 64 1.73 8.13 -9.00
C GLN A 64 3.16 8.42 -9.46
N ILE A 65 4.04 7.42 -9.47
CA ILE A 65 5.37 7.54 -10.09
C ILE A 65 5.20 7.72 -11.60
N GLN A 66 4.39 6.89 -12.25
CA GLN A 66 4.18 6.92 -13.69
C GLN A 66 3.56 8.23 -14.17
N THR A 67 2.64 8.80 -13.39
CA THR A 67 2.03 10.11 -13.68
C THR A 67 2.90 11.30 -13.28
N GLY A 68 4.08 11.08 -12.70
CA GLY A 68 5.01 12.12 -12.25
C GLY A 68 4.57 12.89 -11.01
N GLN A 69 3.49 12.45 -10.34
CA GLN A 69 2.99 13.03 -9.10
C GLN A 69 3.83 12.63 -7.89
N LEU A 70 4.56 11.52 -7.98
CA LEU A 70 5.49 11.03 -6.98
C LEU A 70 6.92 11.09 -7.49
N LYS A 71 7.82 11.69 -6.73
CA LYS A 71 9.26 11.73 -7.05
C LYS A 71 10.03 10.76 -6.18
N LEU A 72 10.93 9.98 -6.80
CA LEU A 72 11.93 9.22 -6.06
C LEU A 72 12.98 10.17 -5.52
N ILE A 73 13.28 10.09 -4.23
CA ILE A 73 14.32 10.87 -3.58
C ILE A 73 15.35 9.94 -2.95
N ASP A 74 16.62 10.35 -2.97
CA ASP A 74 17.74 9.66 -2.31
C ASP A 74 17.85 8.17 -2.69
N TRP A 75 17.80 7.89 -4.00
CA TRP A 75 17.82 6.54 -4.58
C TRP A 75 19.20 6.09 -5.03
#